data_AF-J0L9X7-F1
#
_entry.id   AF-J0L9X7-F1
#
_cell.length_a   1.000
_cell.length_b   1.000
_cell.length_c   1.000
_cell.angle_alpha   90.00
_cell.angle_beta   90.00
_cell.angle_gamma   90.00
#
_symmetry.space_group_name_H-M   'P 1'
#
loop_
_entity.id
_entity.type
_entity.pdbx_description
1 polymer ?
#
loop_
_entity_poly.entity_id
_entity_poly.type
_entity_poly.pdbx_seq_one_letter_code
_entity_poly.pdbx_strand_id
1 'polypeptide(L)' 'MPIVIAMDANEHHPLWDSHTRYTSHGGEALLEWMEEHSYSVLNDPDVPTWRKDDYTQSSVLDL' A
#
# COMPACT_ATOMS: atom_id res chain seq x y z
N MET A 1 20.37 8.14 11.08
CA MET A 1 19.85 8.58 9.77
C MET A 1 18.52 7.87 9.57
N PRO A 2 17.44 8.56 9.19
CA PRO A 2 16.18 7.88 8.89
C PRO A 2 16.36 6.97 7.66
N ILE A 3 15.73 5.81 7.68
CA ILE A 3 15.63 4.90 6.54
C ILE A 3 14.26 5.16 5.90
N VAL A 4 14.24 5.33 4.57
CA VAL A 4 13.01 5.44 3.78
C VAL A 4 13.06 4.33 2.74
N ILE A 5 11.94 3.62 2.59
CA ILE A 5 11.75 2.58 1.59
C ILE A 5 10.64 3.06 0.67
N ALA A 6 10.87 2.93 -0.64
CA ALA A 6 9.86 3.18 -1.66
C ALA A 6 9.80 1.94 -2.57
N MET A 7 8.62 1.38 -2.79
CA MET A 7 8.44 0.12 -3.52
C MET A 7 7.11 0.08 -4.29
N ASP A 8 7.09 -0.66 -5.39
CA ASP A 8 5.86 -1.22 -5.94
C ASP A 8 5.61 -2.55 -5.19
N ALA A 9 4.70 -2.53 -4.22
CA ALA A 9 4.41 -3.69 -3.40
C ALA A 9 3.49 -4.68 -4.14
N ASN A 10 2.67 -4.18 -5.07
CA ASN A 10 1.54 -4.91 -5.67
C ASN A 10 0.58 -5.54 -4.63
N GLU A 11 0.52 -5.00 -3.41
CA GLU A 11 -0.32 -5.48 -2.32
C GLU A 11 -1.45 -4.48 -1.99
N HIS A 12 -2.59 -5.01 -1.56
CA HIS A 12 -3.76 -4.24 -1.16
C HIS A 12 -3.95 -4.31 0.35
N HIS A 13 -4.11 -3.15 0.99
CA HIS A 13 -4.45 -3.08 2.42
C HIS A 13 -5.23 -1.78 2.75
N PRO A 14 -6.24 -1.83 3.64
CA PRO A 14 -7.03 -0.66 4.05
C PRO A 14 -6.24 0.52 4.64
N LEU A 15 -5.00 0.28 5.07
CA LEU A 15 -4.13 1.28 5.67
C LEU A 15 -3.66 2.33 4.64
N TRP A 16 -3.44 1.93 3.39
CA TRP A 16 -3.04 2.82 2.29
C TRP A 16 -4.13 3.01 1.23
N ASP A 17 -5.10 2.09 1.15
CA ASP A 17 -6.28 2.19 0.28
C ASP A 17 -7.54 1.79 1.05
N SER A 18 -8.22 2.76 1.67
CA SER A 18 -9.46 2.54 2.42
C SER A 18 -10.63 2.09 1.53
N HIS A 19 -10.52 2.24 0.22
CA HIS A 19 -11.50 1.78 -0.76
C HIS A 19 -11.27 0.34 -1.23
N THR A 20 -10.16 -0.28 -0.84
CA THR A 20 -9.91 -1.69 -1.19
C THR A 20 -11.01 -2.60 -0.62
N ARG A 21 -11.40 -3.61 -1.41
CA ARG A 21 -12.43 -4.57 -1.01
C ARG A 21 -11.88 -5.73 -0.19
N TYR A 22 -10.56 -5.91 -0.20
CA TYR A 22 -9.88 -7.01 0.48
C TYR A 22 -8.45 -6.59 0.84
N THR A 23 -7.92 -7.24 1.87
CA THR A 23 -6.48 -7.26 2.15
C THR A 23 -5.88 -8.44 1.40
N SER A 24 -4.80 -8.21 0.63
CA SER A 24 -4.06 -9.29 -0.02
C SER A 24 -3.19 -10.03 0.99
N HIS A 25 -2.81 -11.28 0.67
CA HIS A 25 -2.03 -12.10 1.61
C HIS A 25 -0.66 -11.46 1.94
N GLY A 26 0.01 -10.86 0.94
CA GLY A 26 1.25 -10.14 1.19
C GLY A 26 1.04 -8.77 1.85
N GLY A 27 -0.14 -8.16 1.73
CA GLY A 27 -0.48 -6.90 2.39
C GLY A 27 -0.50 -7.01 3.92
N GLU A 28 -1.06 -8.09 4.46
CA GLU A 28 -1.04 -8.36 5.91
C GLU A 28 0.40 -8.64 6.38
N ALA A 29 1.13 -9.51 5.67
CA ALA A 29 2.52 -9.84 6.02
C ALA A 29 3.46 -8.63 5.94
N LEU A 30 3.22 -7.72 4.99
CA LEU A 30 3.95 -6.46 4.88
C LEU A 30 3.67 -5.55 6.07
N LEU A 31 2.40 -5.43 6.49
CA LEU A 31 2.05 -4.64 7.68
C LEU A 31 2.72 -5.22 8.93
N GLU A 32 2.64 -6.53 9.16
CA GLU A 32 3.31 -7.20 10.27
C GLU A 32 4.82 -6.91 10.26
N TRP A 33 5.47 -7.04 9.11
CA TRP A 33 6.90 -6.73 8.96
C TRP A 33 7.22 -5.26 9.25
N MET A 34 6.38 -4.33 8.80
CA MET A 34 6.55 -2.90 9.06
C MET A 34 6.44 -2.60 10.56
N GLU A 35 5.46 -3.17 11.24
CA GLU A 35 5.25 -3.01 12.68
C GLU A 35 6.44 -3.57 13.48
N GLU A 36 6.92 -4.77 13.14
CA GLU A 36 8.10 -5.39 13.77
C GLU A 36 9.36 -4.53 13.66
N HIS A 37 9.51 -3.80 12.55
CA HIS A 37 10.67 -2.96 12.27
C HIS A 37 10.43 -1.47 12.56
N SER A 38 9.28 -1.13 13.17
CA SER A 38 8.89 0.26 13.52
C SER A 38 8.86 1.21 12.32
N TYR A 39 8.45 0.72 11.15
CA TYR A 39 8.14 1.55 9.98
C TYR A 39 6.70 2.08 10.07
N SER A 40 6.48 3.22 9.43
CA SER A 40 5.17 3.82 9.25
C SER A 40 4.94 4.14 7.77
N VAL A 41 3.69 4.04 7.34
CA VAL A 41 3.27 4.46 5.99
C VAL A 41 3.37 5.98 5.90
N LEU A 42 3.97 6.47 4.80
CA LEU A 42 4.10 7.91 4.52
C LEU A 42 3.14 8.40 3.44
N ASN A 43 2.41 7.50 2.77
CA ASN A 43 1.41 7.84 1.77
C ASN A 43 0.29 8.69 2.39
N ASP A 44 -0.20 9.66 1.62
CA ASP A 44 -1.57 10.13 1.80
C ASP A 44 -2.50 8.99 1.35
N PRO A 45 -3.38 8.48 2.24
CA PRO A 45 -4.23 7.34 1.92
C PRO A 45 -5.16 7.65 0.74
N ASP A 46 -5.57 6.60 0.02
CA ASP A 46 -6.56 6.64 -1.08
C ASP A 46 -6.11 7.35 -2.36
N VAL A 47 -4.88 7.88 -2.43
CA VAL A 47 -4.34 8.49 -3.66
C VAL A 47 -3.87 7.38 -4.61
N PRO A 48 -4.55 7.14 -5.75
CA PRO A 48 -4.23 5.98 -6.57
C PRO A 48 -2.89 6.12 -7.27
N THR A 49 -2.05 5.10 -7.15
CA THR A 49 -0.73 5.03 -7.79
C THR A 49 -0.77 4.18 -9.06
N TRP A 50 -1.73 3.27 -9.14
CA TRP A 50 -2.02 2.48 -10.33
C TRP A 50 -3.43 2.76 -10.87
N ARG A 51 -3.55 2.80 -12.20
CA ARG A 51 -4.83 2.90 -12.91
C ARG A 51 -4.83 1.95 -14.08
N LYS A 52 -5.97 1.27 -14.26
CA LYS A 52 -6.22 0.50 -15.48
C LYS A 52 -6.36 1.45 -16.68
N ASP A 53 -5.96 1.01 -17.86
CA ASP A 53 -5.96 1.82 -19.10
C ASP A 53 -7.32 2.45 -19.45
N ASP A 54 -8.42 1.82 -19.04
CA ASP A 54 -9.79 2.28 -19.27
C ASP A 54 -10.31 3.22 -18.15
N TYR A 55 -9.49 3.54 -17.15
CA TYR A 55 -9.81 4.38 -15.99
C TYR A 55 -11.01 3.89 -15.16
N THR A 56 -11.47 2.64 -15.36
CA THR A 56 -12.59 2.08 -14.60
C THR A 56 -12.18 1.55 -13.22
N GLN A 57 -10.88 1.33 -13.03
CA GLN A 57 -10.30 0.78 -11.81
C GLN A 57 -9.01 1.52 -11.47
N SER A 58 -8.81 1.72 -10.17
CA SER A 58 -7.64 2.34 -9.60
C SER A 58 -7.32 1.68 -8.27
N SER A 59 -6.05 1.67 -7.90
CA SER A 59 -5.57 1.09 -6.64
C SER A 59 -4.36 1.87 -6.13
N VAL A 60 -4.11 1.77 -4.83
CA VAL A 60 -2.85 2.22 -4.21
C VAL A 60 -1.97 1.00 -4.02
N LEU A 61 -0.92 0.87 -4.84
CA LEU A 61 -0.02 -0.30 -4.88
C LEU A 61 1.44 0.05 -4.60
N ASP A 62 1.78 1.34 -4.67
CA ASP A 62 3.11 1.86 -4.39
C ASP A 62 3.15 2.49 -3.00
N LEU A 63 4.16 2.13 -2.21
CA LEU A 63 4.37 2.57 -0.82
C LEU A 63 5.74 3.22 -0.65
#